data_AF-A0A7S8HDN5-F1
#
_entry.id   AF-A0A7S8HDN5-F1
#
_cell.length_a   1.000
_cell.length_b   1.000
_cell.length_c   1.000
_cell.angle_alpha   90.00
_cell.angle_beta   90.00
_cell.angle_gamma   90.00
#
_symmetry.space_group_name_H-M   'P 1'
#
loop_
_entity.id
_entity.type
_entity.pdbx_description
1 polymer ?
#
loop_
_entity_poly.entity_id
_entity_poly.type
_entity_poly.pdbx_seq_one_letter_code
_entity_poly.pdbx_strand_id
1 'polypeptide(L)'
;MTATKTQEWPAPRYAPEIGDDDLKIWGDLTQRMAEIAARYGWSKSEVARRSGIATGTLSQWYDGNYAGSFANVSAKVSRWLDSVAEVAATAARIPRAPGYVATPTSRELSDMLLYAQTLGEMAVVTLGAGMGKTMTARHYVETRPHAFLVTMRPTTSSVHGMLVELSRALDVNESNPGRLDRALGEKLRRNGRDTLLIVDEAQNLSDQAVNELRYFLDEYGCGIALLGNEELYGRFGGHKAVPAYAQIHGRIGKRMRRLQPLAGDVDDLIAAWGIEDEKVAKVARALGRKPGALRQITKTLQLAGMYAAGEDRTVTVADIKAAWADRGEEEL
;
A
#
# COMPACT_ATOMS: atom_id res chain seq x y z
N MET A 1 -7.29 -16.64 9.21
CA MET A 1 -8.11 -16.83 7.99
C MET A 1 -9.56 -16.61 8.34
N THR A 2 -10.05 -15.39 8.20
CA THR A 2 -11.46 -15.07 8.42
C THR A 2 -12.25 -15.59 7.22
N ALA A 3 -13.14 -16.56 7.44
CA ALA A 3 -14.04 -17.06 6.41
C ALA A 3 -14.86 -15.88 5.87
N THR A 4 -14.63 -15.52 4.61
CA THR A 4 -15.47 -14.57 3.88
C THR A 4 -16.87 -15.16 3.85
N LYS A 5 -17.78 -14.64 4.69
CA LYS A 5 -19.22 -14.98 4.56
C LYS A 5 -19.58 -14.73 3.11
N THR A 6 -19.89 -15.78 2.37
CA THR A 6 -20.42 -15.69 1.01
C THR A 6 -21.66 -14.81 1.11
N GLN A 7 -21.55 -13.57 0.64
CA GLN A 7 -22.69 -12.65 0.67
C GLN A 7 -23.66 -13.15 -0.39
N GLU A 8 -24.73 -13.79 0.05
CA GLU A 8 -25.70 -14.41 -0.85
C GLU A 8 -26.42 -13.33 -1.64
N TRP A 9 -26.31 -13.42 -2.96
CA TRP A 9 -27.14 -12.70 -3.92
C TRP A 9 -28.20 -13.68 -4.43
N PRO A 10 -29.32 -13.86 -3.70
CA PRO A 10 -30.37 -14.79 -4.11
C PRO A 10 -30.99 -14.33 -5.43
N ALA A 11 -31.65 -15.26 -6.11
CA ALA A 11 -32.46 -14.94 -7.28
C ALA A 11 -33.51 -13.85 -6.93
N PRO A 12 -33.86 -12.97 -7.89
CA PRO A 12 -34.93 -12.00 -7.70
C PRO A 12 -36.22 -12.65 -7.16
N ARG A 13 -36.90 -11.96 -6.24
CA ARG A 13 -38.11 -12.49 -5.58
C ARG A 13 -39.34 -12.46 -6.48
N TYR A 14 -39.41 -11.47 -7.36
CA TYR A 14 -40.55 -11.22 -8.23
C TYR A 14 -40.08 -11.01 -9.66
N ALA A 15 -40.89 -11.43 -10.63
CA ALA A 15 -40.75 -10.97 -12.00
C ALA A 15 -41.52 -9.65 -12.12
N PRO A 16 -40.89 -8.54 -12.51
CA PRO A 16 -41.57 -7.26 -12.64
C PRO A 16 -42.58 -7.28 -13.78
N GLU A 17 -43.74 -6.65 -13.58
CA GLU A 17 -44.77 -6.46 -14.62
C GLU A 17 -44.36 -5.31 -15.56
N ILE A 18 -43.38 -5.56 -16.43
CA ILE A 18 -42.83 -4.62 -17.42
C ILE A 18 -42.86 -5.24 -18.81
N GLY A 19 -42.62 -4.44 -19.85
CA GLY A 19 -42.61 -4.94 -21.23
C GLY A 19 -41.56 -6.03 -21.46
N ASP A 20 -41.81 -6.94 -22.40
CA ASP A 20 -40.98 -8.13 -22.63
C ASP A 20 -39.49 -7.82 -22.85
N ASP A 21 -39.19 -6.72 -23.56
CA ASP A 21 -37.82 -6.28 -23.80
C ASP A 21 -37.13 -5.78 -22.52
N ASP A 22 -37.83 -5.00 -21.70
CA ASP A 22 -37.31 -4.51 -20.41
C ASP A 22 -37.14 -5.67 -19.42
N LEU A 23 -38.03 -6.67 -19.46
CA LEU A 23 -37.95 -7.87 -18.63
C LEU A 23 -36.71 -8.71 -18.95
N LYS A 24 -36.37 -8.86 -20.24
CA LYS A 24 -35.13 -9.52 -20.68
C LYS A 24 -33.88 -8.76 -20.23
N ILE A 25 -33.86 -7.44 -20.43
CA ILE A 25 -32.74 -6.59 -20.00
C ILE A 25 -32.54 -6.68 -18.48
N TRP A 26 -33.63 -6.57 -17.72
CA TRP A 26 -33.60 -6.70 -16.26
C TRP A 26 -33.05 -8.06 -15.81
N GLY A 27 -33.48 -9.15 -16.45
CA GLY A 27 -32.97 -10.50 -16.19
C GLY A 27 -31.46 -10.64 -16.40
N ASP A 28 -30.94 -10.16 -17.54
CA ASP A 28 -29.49 -10.15 -17.82
C ASP A 28 -28.71 -9.33 -16.78
N LEU A 29 -29.18 -8.11 -16.49
CA LEU A 29 -28.48 -7.21 -15.58
C LEU A 29 -28.48 -7.70 -14.13
N THR A 30 -29.58 -8.31 -13.65
CA THR A 30 -29.64 -8.89 -12.29
C THR A 30 -28.69 -10.08 -12.16
N GLN A 31 -28.63 -10.95 -13.18
CA GLN A 31 -27.68 -12.06 -13.20
C GLN A 31 -26.23 -11.55 -13.20
N ARG A 32 -25.86 -10.67 -14.14
CA ARG A 32 -24.51 -10.08 -14.22
C ARG A 32 -24.10 -9.37 -12.93
N MET A 33 -25.03 -8.65 -12.29
CA MET A 33 -24.80 -7.99 -11.01
C MET A 33 -24.51 -9.00 -9.89
N ALA A 34 -25.31 -10.06 -9.78
CA ALA A 34 -25.10 -11.10 -8.77
C ALA A 34 -23.74 -11.79 -8.94
N GLU A 35 -23.35 -12.11 -10.18
CA GLU A 35 -22.06 -12.74 -10.49
C GLU A 35 -20.87 -11.85 -10.11
N ILE A 36 -20.90 -10.57 -10.48
CA ILE A 36 -19.83 -9.62 -10.14
C ILE A 36 -19.77 -9.40 -8.62
N ALA A 37 -20.92 -9.20 -7.97
CA ALA A 37 -20.95 -8.93 -6.54
C ALA A 37 -20.48 -10.16 -5.74
N ALA A 38 -20.84 -11.38 -6.15
CA ALA A 38 -20.32 -12.61 -5.56
C ALA A 38 -18.80 -12.74 -5.76
N ARG A 39 -18.30 -12.48 -6.97
CA ARG A 39 -16.85 -12.54 -7.29
C ARG A 39 -16.02 -11.64 -6.39
N TYR A 40 -16.51 -10.44 -6.08
CA TYR A 40 -15.77 -9.47 -5.28
C TYR A 40 -16.21 -9.41 -3.80
N GLY A 41 -17.15 -10.26 -3.37
CA GLY A 41 -17.68 -10.26 -2.01
C GLY A 41 -18.37 -8.95 -1.62
N TRP A 42 -19.08 -8.31 -2.57
CA TRP A 42 -19.77 -7.06 -2.33
C TRP A 42 -21.21 -7.27 -1.83
N SER A 43 -21.61 -6.45 -0.86
CA SER A 43 -22.97 -6.41 -0.36
C SER A 43 -23.87 -5.58 -1.28
N LYS A 44 -25.20 -5.73 -1.18
CA LYS A 44 -26.15 -4.82 -1.85
C LYS A 44 -25.85 -3.33 -1.54
N SER A 45 -25.46 -3.02 -0.30
CA SER A 45 -25.08 -1.65 0.12
C SER A 45 -23.78 -1.17 -0.55
N GLU A 46 -22.79 -2.07 -0.70
CA GLU A 46 -21.54 -1.74 -1.37
C GLU A 46 -21.74 -1.57 -2.88
N VAL A 47 -22.56 -2.41 -3.51
CA VAL A 47 -22.94 -2.24 -4.92
C VAL A 47 -23.69 -0.94 -5.14
N ALA A 48 -24.66 -0.59 -4.29
CA ALA A 48 -25.38 0.68 -4.34
C ALA A 48 -24.44 1.89 -4.26
N ARG A 49 -23.47 1.84 -3.33
CA ARG A 49 -22.44 2.88 -3.18
C ARG A 49 -21.57 3.01 -4.45
N ARG A 50 -21.17 1.88 -5.05
CA ARG A 50 -20.32 1.85 -6.26
C ARG A 50 -21.06 2.26 -7.53
N SER A 51 -22.33 1.89 -7.66
CA SER A 51 -23.15 2.22 -8.83
C SER A 51 -23.75 3.63 -8.76
N GLY A 52 -23.71 4.28 -7.60
CA GLY A 52 -24.34 5.58 -7.38
C GLY A 52 -25.88 5.51 -7.35
N ILE A 53 -26.45 4.32 -7.13
CA ILE A 53 -27.90 4.10 -7.03
C ILE A 53 -28.24 3.98 -5.55
N ALA A 54 -29.29 4.67 -5.10
CA ALA A 54 -29.73 4.58 -3.71
C ALA A 54 -30.05 3.12 -3.32
N THR A 55 -29.59 2.66 -2.16
CA THR A 55 -29.69 1.26 -1.73
C THR A 55 -31.12 0.71 -1.77
N GLY A 56 -32.11 1.50 -1.35
CA GLY A 56 -33.52 1.13 -1.42
C GLY A 56 -34.00 0.92 -2.86
N THR A 57 -33.65 1.83 -3.76
CA THR A 57 -33.97 1.73 -5.20
C THR A 57 -33.31 0.52 -5.85
N LEU A 58 -32.01 0.30 -5.59
CA LEU A 58 -31.28 -0.84 -6.14
C LEU A 58 -31.87 -2.17 -5.65
N SER A 59 -32.17 -2.28 -4.35
CA SER A 59 -32.74 -3.53 -3.80
C SER A 59 -34.12 -3.82 -4.36
N GLN A 60 -34.99 -2.80 -4.44
CA GLN A 60 -36.33 -2.98 -4.99
C GLN A 60 -36.28 -3.33 -6.49
N TRP A 61 -35.37 -2.70 -7.24
CA TRP A 61 -35.18 -3.01 -8.65
C TRP A 61 -34.65 -4.43 -8.83
N TYR A 62 -33.65 -4.84 -8.05
CA TYR A 62 -33.08 -6.19 -8.10
C TYR A 62 -34.12 -7.26 -7.72
N ASP A 63 -34.95 -7.00 -6.70
CA ASP A 63 -35.96 -7.96 -6.25
C ASP A 63 -37.22 -7.98 -7.14
N GLY A 64 -37.33 -7.06 -8.11
CA GLY A 64 -38.43 -7.01 -9.09
C GLY A 64 -39.69 -6.28 -8.62
N ASN A 65 -39.65 -5.54 -7.51
CA ASN A 65 -40.80 -4.85 -6.91
C ASN A 65 -40.68 -3.31 -6.89
N TYR A 66 -39.82 -2.74 -7.74
CA TYR A 66 -39.63 -1.30 -7.82
C TYR A 66 -40.81 -0.59 -8.50
N ALA A 67 -41.41 0.39 -7.82
CA ALA A 67 -42.56 1.12 -8.35
C ALA A 67 -42.21 2.24 -9.36
N GLY A 68 -40.92 2.49 -9.60
CA GLY A 68 -40.45 3.52 -10.53
C GLY A 68 -40.11 2.98 -11.91
N SER A 69 -39.41 3.79 -12.72
CA SER A 69 -38.97 3.39 -14.06
C SER A 69 -37.84 2.36 -13.98
N PHE A 70 -38.15 1.11 -14.35
CA PHE A 70 -37.15 0.04 -14.50
C PHE A 70 -36.11 0.40 -15.55
N ALA A 71 -36.51 0.91 -16.71
CA ALA A 71 -35.61 1.30 -17.79
C ALA A 71 -34.49 2.27 -17.32
N ASN A 72 -34.85 3.29 -16.53
CA ASN A 72 -33.88 4.26 -16.02
C ASN A 72 -32.87 3.65 -15.04
N VAL A 73 -33.33 2.74 -14.17
CA VAL A 73 -32.44 2.05 -13.21
C VAL A 73 -31.58 1.03 -13.94
N SER A 74 -32.17 0.23 -14.84
CA SER A 74 -31.47 -0.73 -15.71
C SER A 74 -30.37 -0.04 -16.53
N ALA A 75 -30.61 1.15 -17.09
CA ALA A 75 -29.59 1.91 -17.82
C ALA A 75 -28.43 2.40 -16.94
N LYS A 76 -28.68 2.71 -15.66
CA LYS A 76 -27.62 3.05 -14.70
C LYS A 76 -26.82 1.81 -14.30
N VAL A 77 -27.52 0.69 -14.05
CA VAL A 77 -26.90 -0.59 -13.71
C VAL A 77 -26.03 -1.08 -14.87
N SER A 78 -26.53 -1.04 -16.10
CA SER A 78 -25.79 -1.45 -17.30
C SER A 78 -24.49 -0.66 -17.45
N ARG A 79 -24.54 0.68 -17.43
CA ARG A 79 -23.34 1.53 -17.49
C ARG A 79 -22.33 1.23 -16.39
N TRP A 80 -22.80 0.96 -15.17
CA TRP A 80 -21.93 0.58 -14.07
C TRP A 80 -21.29 -0.79 -14.30
N LEU A 81 -22.06 -1.80 -14.71
CA LEU A 81 -21.55 -3.13 -15.01
C LEU A 81 -20.54 -3.11 -16.16
N ASP A 82 -20.81 -2.33 -17.20
CA ASP A 82 -19.91 -2.16 -18.33
C ASP A 82 -18.60 -1.49 -17.89
N SER A 83 -18.68 -0.45 -17.05
CA SER A 83 -17.50 0.18 -16.46
C SER A 83 -16.69 -0.80 -15.60
N VAL A 84 -17.34 -1.65 -14.80
CA VAL A 84 -16.66 -2.68 -14.00
C VAL A 84 -16.01 -3.72 -14.91
N ALA A 85 -16.69 -4.14 -15.97
CA ALA A 85 -16.17 -5.10 -16.95
C ALA A 85 -14.98 -4.54 -17.73
N GLU A 86 -15.03 -3.28 -18.16
CA GLU A 86 -13.95 -2.58 -18.85
C GLU A 86 -12.70 -2.46 -17.95
N VAL A 87 -12.89 -2.04 -16.70
CA VAL A 87 -11.80 -1.97 -15.71
C VAL A 87 -11.23 -3.37 -15.44
N ALA A 88 -12.07 -4.39 -15.31
CA ALA A 88 -11.62 -5.77 -15.07
C ALA A 88 -10.87 -6.36 -16.28
N ALA A 89 -11.37 -6.14 -17.51
CA ALA A 89 -10.73 -6.58 -18.74
C ALA A 89 -9.39 -5.87 -18.96
N THR A 90 -9.33 -4.57 -18.66
CA THR A 90 -8.07 -3.81 -18.68
C THR A 90 -7.12 -4.34 -17.61
N ALA A 91 -7.56 -4.46 -16.36
CA ALA A 91 -6.72 -4.93 -15.25
C ALA A 91 -6.24 -6.39 -15.42
N ALA A 92 -7.00 -7.25 -16.10
CA ALA A 92 -6.58 -8.61 -16.44
C ALA A 92 -5.43 -8.62 -17.45
N ARG A 93 -5.31 -7.57 -18.28
CA ARG A 93 -4.25 -7.39 -19.27
C ARG A 93 -3.02 -6.67 -18.73
N ILE A 94 -3.14 -5.94 -17.61
CA ILE A 94 -2.00 -5.26 -16.97
C ILE A 94 -1.14 -6.31 -16.25
N PRO A 95 0.15 -6.47 -16.60
CA PRO A 95 1.05 -7.29 -15.82
C PRO A 95 1.08 -6.83 -14.36
N ARG A 96 0.78 -7.76 -13.45
CA ARG A 96 0.82 -7.46 -12.02
C ARG A 96 2.27 -7.27 -11.61
N ALA A 97 2.54 -6.15 -10.93
CA ALA A 97 3.83 -5.97 -10.29
C ALA A 97 4.10 -7.14 -9.34
N PRO A 98 5.36 -7.63 -9.28
CA PRO A 98 5.73 -8.60 -8.28
C PRO A 98 5.43 -8.04 -6.89
N GLY A 99 5.13 -8.95 -5.95
CA GLY A 99 4.91 -8.60 -4.55
C GLY A 99 6.20 -8.15 -3.87
N TYR A 100 6.38 -8.53 -2.60
CA TYR A 100 7.66 -8.31 -1.94
C TYR A 100 8.79 -9.08 -2.65
N VAL A 101 9.86 -8.37 -3.01
CA VAL A 101 11.09 -8.95 -3.56
C VAL A 101 12.21 -8.74 -2.55
N ALA A 102 12.84 -9.82 -2.10
CA ALA A 102 13.92 -9.81 -1.11
C ALA A 102 15.25 -9.36 -1.72
N THR A 103 15.31 -8.13 -2.23
CA THR A 103 16.52 -7.57 -2.84
C THR A 103 17.66 -7.41 -1.81
N PRO A 104 18.94 -7.23 -2.22
CA PRO A 104 20.03 -6.98 -1.28
C PRO A 104 19.75 -5.82 -0.31
N THR A 105 19.22 -4.69 -0.79
CA THR A 105 18.83 -3.55 0.04
C THR A 105 17.68 -3.88 0.98
N SER A 106 16.70 -4.66 0.52
CA SER A 106 15.57 -5.07 1.33
C SER A 106 15.98 -6.03 2.46
N ARG A 107 16.89 -6.97 2.18
CA ARG A 107 17.50 -7.87 3.17
C ARG A 107 18.26 -7.08 4.24
N GLU A 108 19.13 -6.16 3.83
CA GLU A 108 19.88 -5.32 4.78
C GLU A 108 18.95 -4.44 5.63
N LEU A 109 17.89 -3.86 5.04
CA LEU A 109 16.88 -3.13 5.80
C LEU A 109 16.17 -4.06 6.81
N SER A 110 15.81 -5.28 6.40
CA SER A 110 15.21 -6.26 7.32
C SER A 110 16.15 -6.60 8.48
N ASP A 111 17.46 -6.68 8.24
CA ASP A 111 18.46 -6.90 9.29
C ASP A 111 18.58 -5.70 10.23
N MET A 112 18.42 -4.47 9.72
CA MET A 112 18.35 -3.24 10.54
C MET A 112 17.13 -3.25 11.47
N LEU A 113 15.97 -3.67 10.94
CA LEU A 113 14.74 -3.79 11.73
C LEU A 113 14.88 -4.87 12.80
N LEU A 114 15.45 -6.02 12.44
CA LEU A 114 15.74 -7.11 13.38
C LEU A 114 16.69 -6.66 14.49
N TYR A 115 17.77 -5.96 14.13
CA TYR A 115 18.71 -5.38 15.09
C TYR A 115 18.00 -4.49 16.12
N ALA A 116 17.19 -3.53 15.64
CA ALA A 116 16.46 -2.62 16.52
C ALA A 116 15.49 -3.37 17.44
N GLN A 117 14.78 -4.37 16.89
CA GLN A 117 13.83 -5.18 17.65
C GLN A 117 14.50 -6.01 18.74
N THR A 118 15.61 -6.70 18.40
CA THR A 118 16.27 -7.64 19.33
C THR A 118 17.04 -6.93 20.44
N LEU A 119 17.66 -5.79 20.15
CA LEU A 119 18.48 -5.07 21.13
C LEU A 119 17.75 -3.95 21.86
N GLY A 120 16.52 -3.61 21.43
CA GLY A 120 15.79 -2.48 21.98
C GLY A 120 16.50 -1.15 21.70
N GLU A 121 17.08 -1.00 20.50
CA GLU A 121 17.84 0.19 20.09
C GLU A 121 17.14 0.98 18.99
N MET A 122 17.62 2.21 18.75
CA MET A 122 17.20 3.00 17.58
C MET A 122 18.02 2.64 16.34
N ALA A 123 17.33 2.35 15.24
CA ALA A 123 17.89 2.27 13.90
C ALA A 123 17.40 3.44 13.04
N VAL A 124 18.31 4.10 12.33
CA VAL A 124 17.97 5.14 11.35
C VAL A 124 18.30 4.65 9.95
N VAL A 125 17.29 4.64 9.07
CA VAL A 125 17.43 4.16 7.70
C VAL A 125 17.00 5.26 6.73
N THR A 126 17.96 5.68 5.91
CA THR A 126 17.75 6.61 4.83
C THR A 126 17.91 5.89 3.51
N LEU A 127 16.80 5.71 2.78
CA LEU A 127 16.85 5.22 1.40
C LEU A 127 16.35 6.27 0.41
N GLY A 128 16.90 6.22 -0.81
CA GLY A 128 16.39 6.99 -1.94
C GLY A 128 14.90 6.72 -2.23
N ALA A 129 14.25 7.62 -2.94
CA ALA A 129 12.87 7.45 -3.35
C ALA A 129 12.73 6.22 -4.27
N GLY A 130 11.73 5.38 -3.99
CA GLY A 130 11.44 4.19 -4.82
C GLY A 130 12.40 3.00 -4.62
N MET A 131 13.13 2.97 -3.50
CA MET A 131 14.07 1.89 -3.12
C MET A 131 13.43 0.73 -2.32
N GLY A 132 12.10 0.69 -2.20
CA GLY A 132 11.40 -0.40 -1.49
C GLY A 132 11.31 -0.28 0.04
N LYS A 133 11.55 0.90 0.64
CA LYS A 133 11.39 1.18 2.09
C LYS A 133 10.09 0.66 2.68
N THR A 134 8.98 1.27 2.24
CA THR A 134 7.63 0.96 2.75
C THR A 134 7.24 -0.48 2.47
N MET A 135 7.63 -1.04 1.32
CA MET A 135 7.35 -2.43 0.97
C MET A 135 8.06 -3.40 1.93
N THR A 136 9.33 -3.13 2.23
CA THR A 136 10.11 -3.95 3.18
C THR A 136 9.55 -3.85 4.58
N ALA A 137 9.20 -2.65 5.05
CA ALA A 137 8.60 -2.44 6.36
C ALA A 137 7.25 -3.16 6.53
N ARG A 138 6.39 -3.12 5.50
CA ARG A 138 5.12 -3.86 5.50
C ARG A 138 5.35 -5.37 5.56
N HIS A 139 6.22 -5.89 4.70
CA HIS A 139 6.57 -7.30 4.70
C HIS A 139 7.14 -7.75 6.06
N TYR A 140 7.95 -6.92 6.70
CA TYR A 140 8.51 -7.22 8.02
C TYR A 140 7.42 -7.37 9.08
N VAL A 141 6.46 -6.42 9.14
CA VAL A 141 5.31 -6.48 10.08
C VAL A 141 4.38 -7.66 9.79
N GLU A 142 4.16 -7.99 8.52
CA GLU A 142 3.32 -9.13 8.14
C GLU A 142 3.93 -10.48 8.55
N THR A 143 5.26 -10.56 8.61
CA THR A 143 5.99 -11.82 8.86
C THR A 143 6.50 -11.96 10.30
N ARG A 144 6.41 -10.91 11.12
CA ARG A 144 6.95 -10.92 12.48
C ARG A 144 5.96 -10.38 13.51
N PRO A 145 5.76 -11.08 14.63
CA PRO A 145 4.93 -10.56 15.72
C PRO A 145 5.60 -9.34 16.36
N HIS A 146 4.79 -8.52 17.03
CA HIS A 146 5.22 -7.37 17.82
C HIS A 146 6.02 -6.29 17.06
N ALA A 147 5.99 -6.30 15.73
CA ALA A 147 6.44 -5.18 14.90
C ALA A 147 5.23 -4.37 14.45
N PHE A 148 5.30 -3.04 14.59
CA PHE A 148 4.21 -2.13 14.26
C PHE A 148 4.72 -1.06 13.32
N LEU A 149 3.98 -0.80 12.23
CA LEU A 149 4.34 0.20 11.23
C LEU A 149 3.36 1.38 11.29
N VAL A 150 3.90 2.58 11.41
CA VAL A 150 3.17 3.83 11.21
C VAL A 150 3.81 4.64 10.08
N THR A 151 3.00 5.34 9.30
CA THR A 151 3.49 6.23 8.24
C THR A 151 3.14 7.66 8.58
N MET A 152 4.15 8.50 8.75
CA MET A 152 3.98 9.89 9.14
C MET A 152 3.72 10.79 7.94
N ARG A 153 2.97 11.87 8.19
CA ARG A 153 2.64 12.89 7.19
C ARG A 153 2.69 14.27 7.86
N PRO A 154 2.76 15.37 7.11
CA PRO A 154 2.87 16.72 7.70
C PRO A 154 1.80 17.01 8.76
N THR A 155 0.58 16.49 8.59
CA THR A 155 -0.54 16.65 9.52
C THR A 155 -0.42 15.83 10.81
N THR A 156 0.47 14.84 10.86
CA THR A 156 0.74 13.99 12.04
C THR A 156 2.13 14.21 12.62
N SER A 157 2.77 15.34 12.29
CA SER A 157 4.15 15.68 12.69
C SER A 157 4.36 15.91 14.20
N SER A 158 3.31 16.30 14.92
CA SER A 158 3.37 16.59 16.36
C SER A 158 3.41 15.32 17.23
N VAL A 159 3.80 15.46 18.49
CA VAL A 159 3.78 14.36 19.49
C VAL A 159 2.40 13.71 19.52
N HIS A 160 1.33 14.50 19.70
CA HIS A 160 -0.03 13.96 19.75
C HIS A 160 -0.44 13.27 18.44
N GLY A 161 -0.13 13.86 17.29
CA GLY A 161 -0.43 13.25 15.98
C GLY A 161 0.26 11.91 15.79
N MET A 162 1.52 11.80 16.22
CA MET A 162 2.26 10.55 16.23
C MET A 162 1.65 9.51 17.18
N LEU A 163 1.30 9.90 18.41
CA LEU A 163 0.67 9.00 19.39
C LEU A 163 -0.66 8.44 18.86
N VAL A 164 -1.45 9.24 18.14
CA VAL A 164 -2.71 8.79 17.50
C VAL A 164 -2.45 7.76 16.39
N GLU A 165 -1.41 7.94 15.58
CA GLU A 165 -1.05 6.93 14.56
C GLU A 165 -0.52 5.64 15.22
N LEU A 166 0.29 5.76 16.28
CA LEU A 166 0.76 4.61 17.06
C LEU A 166 -0.39 3.87 17.74
N SER A 167 -1.37 4.57 18.29
CA SER A 167 -2.51 3.95 18.96
C SER A 167 -3.38 3.15 18.01
N ARG A 168 -3.55 3.61 16.76
CA ARG A 168 -4.22 2.83 15.72
C ARG A 168 -3.43 1.58 15.34
N ALA A 169 -2.12 1.69 15.20
CA ALA A 169 -1.27 0.54 14.84
C ALA A 169 -1.20 -0.52 15.96
N LEU A 170 -1.21 -0.08 17.22
CA LEU A 170 -1.12 -0.94 18.41
C LEU A 170 -2.49 -1.41 18.94
N ASP A 171 -3.59 -0.98 18.30
CA ASP A 171 -4.98 -1.21 18.72
C ASP A 171 -5.22 -0.79 20.19
N VAL A 172 -4.85 0.46 20.49
CA VAL A 172 -5.03 1.11 21.80
C VAL A 172 -6.13 2.15 21.69
N ASN A 173 -7.25 1.90 22.38
CA ASN A 173 -8.39 2.81 22.45
C ASN A 173 -8.37 3.56 23.79
N GLU A 174 -7.84 4.80 23.77
CA GLU A 174 -7.87 5.73 24.90
C GLU A 174 -8.49 7.04 24.43
N SER A 175 -9.59 7.45 25.06
CA SER A 175 -10.36 8.64 24.66
C SER A 175 -9.81 9.92 25.26
N ASN A 176 -9.02 9.84 26.33
CA ASN A 176 -8.37 10.98 26.95
C ASN A 176 -6.97 11.22 26.34
N PRO A 177 -6.75 12.33 25.61
CA PRO A 177 -5.46 12.64 25.00
C PRO A 177 -4.28 12.67 25.99
N GLY A 178 -4.50 13.10 27.23
CA GLY A 178 -3.47 13.19 28.25
C GLY A 178 -3.04 11.84 28.85
N ARG A 179 -3.76 10.75 28.56
CA ARG A 179 -3.43 9.39 29.01
C ARG A 179 -2.91 8.50 27.88
N LEU A 180 -2.94 8.98 26.64
CA LEU A 180 -2.63 8.17 25.46
C LEU A 180 -1.19 7.65 25.45
N ASP A 181 -0.21 8.51 25.79
CA ASP A 181 1.19 8.11 25.96
C ASP A 181 1.31 6.93 26.93
N ARG A 182 0.82 7.10 28.17
CA ARG A 182 0.88 6.06 29.19
C ARG A 182 0.18 4.77 28.75
N ALA A 183 -0.98 4.86 28.10
CA ALA A 183 -1.71 3.69 27.60
C ALA A 183 -0.91 2.92 26.53
N LEU A 184 -0.21 3.65 25.64
CA LEU A 184 0.71 3.07 24.68
C LEU A 184 1.91 2.41 25.37
N GLY A 185 2.53 3.12 26.31
CA GLY A 185 3.63 2.59 27.12
C GLY A 185 3.29 1.28 27.83
N GLU A 186 2.12 1.21 28.47
CA GLU A 186 1.63 0.00 29.12
C GLU A 186 1.34 -1.14 28.11
N LYS A 187 0.90 -0.82 26.88
CA LYS A 187 0.78 -1.81 25.80
C LYS A 187 2.15 -2.33 25.36
N LEU A 188 3.13 -1.44 25.16
CA LEU A 188 4.49 -1.81 24.78
C LEU A 188 5.16 -2.68 25.86
N ARG A 189 5.03 -2.29 27.12
CA ARG A 189 5.56 -3.05 28.27
C ARG A 189 4.98 -4.47 28.34
N ARG A 190 3.68 -4.63 28.05
CA ARG A 190 3.02 -5.96 28.00
C ARG A 190 3.51 -6.84 26.85
N ASN A 191 3.88 -6.24 25.71
CA ASN A 191 4.42 -6.98 24.57
C ASN A 191 5.88 -7.44 24.81
N GLY A 192 6.55 -6.91 25.83
CA GLY A 192 7.94 -7.23 26.15
C GLY A 192 8.97 -6.48 25.30
N ARG A 193 10.25 -6.76 25.55
CA ARG A 193 11.40 -6.06 24.93
C ARG A 193 11.58 -6.35 23.44
N ASP A 194 10.87 -7.35 22.90
CA ASP A 194 10.92 -7.72 21.48
C ASP A 194 9.93 -6.90 20.62
N THR A 195 9.47 -5.75 21.11
CA THR A 195 8.55 -4.87 20.37
C THR A 195 9.32 -3.89 19.49
N LEU A 196 8.93 -3.76 18.23
CA LEU A 196 9.51 -2.80 17.29
C LEU A 196 8.47 -1.79 16.81
N LEU A 197 8.79 -0.50 16.94
CA LEU A 197 8.05 0.60 16.31
C LEU A 197 8.79 1.07 15.06
N ILE A 198 8.22 0.78 13.90
CA ILE A 198 8.71 1.26 12.60
C ILE A 198 7.94 2.52 12.23
N VAL A 199 8.66 3.61 12.07
CA VAL A 199 8.12 4.90 11.66
C VAL A 199 8.60 5.23 10.26
N ASP A 200 7.72 5.05 9.28
CA ASP A 200 7.96 5.39 7.89
C ASP A 200 7.66 6.87 7.62
N GLU A 201 8.37 7.44 6.64
CA GLU A 201 8.36 8.89 6.35
C GLU A 201 8.68 9.76 7.59
N ALA A 202 9.63 9.28 8.41
CA ALA A 202 9.98 9.88 9.70
C ALA A 202 10.55 11.30 9.60
N GLN A 203 10.98 11.77 8.43
CA GLN A 203 11.35 13.18 8.25
C GLN A 203 10.17 14.13 8.54
N ASN A 204 8.93 13.65 8.46
CA ASN A 204 7.75 14.43 8.81
C ASN A 204 7.56 14.60 10.32
N LEU A 205 8.29 13.89 11.18
CA LEU A 205 8.19 14.06 12.62
C LEU A 205 8.85 15.37 13.06
N SER A 206 8.23 16.04 14.03
CA SER A 206 8.88 17.07 14.82
C SER A 206 9.96 16.49 15.73
N ASP A 207 10.94 17.31 16.13
CA ASP A 207 12.01 16.89 17.04
C ASP A 207 11.47 16.42 18.39
N GLN A 208 10.40 17.05 18.89
CA GLN A 208 9.73 16.63 20.11
C GLN A 208 9.11 15.23 19.99
N ALA A 209 8.51 14.91 18.84
CA ALA A 209 7.95 13.58 18.60
C ALA A 209 9.04 12.50 18.54
N VAL A 210 10.19 12.80 17.94
CA VAL A 210 11.35 11.86 17.95
C VAL A 210 11.90 11.69 19.37
N ASN A 211 11.95 12.76 20.17
CA ASN A 211 12.37 12.66 21.56
C ASN A 211 11.38 11.83 22.41
N GLU A 212 10.08 11.91 22.12
CA GLU A 212 9.06 11.06 22.75
C GLU A 212 9.27 9.58 22.41
N LEU A 213 9.59 9.26 21.14
CA LEU A 213 9.98 7.91 20.75
C LEU A 213 11.22 7.43 21.53
N ARG A 214 12.27 8.27 21.64
CA ARG A 214 13.43 7.93 22.48
C ARG A 214 13.02 7.66 23.93
N TYR A 215 12.11 8.44 24.50
CA TYR A 215 11.58 8.17 25.83
C TYR A 215 10.91 6.79 25.92
N PHE A 216 10.13 6.39 24.91
CA PHE A 216 9.50 5.06 24.88
C PHE A 216 10.54 3.93 24.85
N LEU A 217 11.62 4.12 24.10
CA LEU A 217 12.74 3.18 24.09
C LEU A 217 13.35 3.05 25.48
N ASP A 218 13.69 4.16 26.13
CA ASP A 218 14.37 4.16 27.44
C ASP A 218 13.47 3.59 28.56
N GLU A 219 12.18 3.95 28.57
CA GLU A 219 11.24 3.59 29.64
C GLU A 219 10.58 2.21 29.43
N TYR A 220 10.26 1.83 28.19
CA TYR A 220 9.53 0.61 27.88
C TYR A 220 10.38 -0.45 27.17
N GLY A 221 11.59 -0.11 26.73
CA GLY A 221 12.54 -1.05 26.13
C GLY A 221 12.14 -1.53 24.73
N CYS A 222 11.30 -0.78 24.00
CA CYS A 222 10.94 -1.11 22.63
C CYS A 222 12.01 -0.62 21.64
N GLY A 223 12.30 -1.45 20.62
CA GLY A 223 13.11 -1.04 19.48
C GLY A 223 12.39 -0.01 18.62
N ILE A 224 13.16 0.89 17.99
CA ILE A 224 12.60 1.95 17.15
C ILE A 224 13.36 2.03 15.83
N ALA A 225 12.64 2.01 14.71
CA ALA A 225 13.22 2.18 13.39
C ALA A 225 12.63 3.42 12.71
N LEU A 226 13.48 4.43 12.49
CA LEU A 226 13.11 5.64 11.75
C LEU A 226 13.50 5.45 10.28
N LEU A 227 12.50 5.30 9.40
CA LEU A 227 12.69 5.18 7.96
C LEU A 227 12.34 6.50 7.29
N GLY A 228 13.22 6.99 6.41
CA GLY A 228 12.97 8.27 5.75
C GLY A 228 13.88 8.53 4.57
N ASN A 229 13.90 9.79 4.16
CA ASN A 229 14.70 10.32 3.06
C ASN A 229 16.00 10.99 3.57
N GLU A 230 16.66 11.76 2.70
CA GLU A 230 17.92 12.44 3.02
C GLU A 230 17.78 13.53 4.10
N GLU A 231 16.60 14.14 4.24
CA GLU A 231 16.31 15.11 5.30
C GLU A 231 16.40 14.46 6.68
N LEU A 232 15.87 13.24 6.82
CA LEU A 232 16.02 12.45 8.04
C LEU A 232 17.51 12.20 8.36
N TYR A 233 18.33 11.93 7.34
CA TYR A 233 19.76 11.74 7.53
C TYR A 233 20.45 13.01 8.04
N GLY A 234 20.11 14.16 7.47
CA GLY A 234 20.64 15.46 7.93
C GLY A 234 20.32 15.73 9.40
N ARG A 235 19.13 15.33 9.86
CA ARG A 235 18.67 15.54 11.25
C ARG A 235 19.25 14.52 12.24
N PHE A 236 19.25 13.23 11.91
CA PHE A 236 19.57 12.15 12.86
C PHE A 236 20.58 11.11 12.35
N GLY A 237 20.80 11.05 11.04
CA GLY A 237 21.70 10.06 10.42
C GLY A 237 23.16 10.49 10.33
N GLY A 238 23.46 11.79 10.39
CA GLY A 238 24.83 12.29 10.36
C GLY A 238 25.67 11.93 11.60
N HIS A 239 26.99 11.90 11.46
CA HIS A 239 27.92 11.68 12.59
C HIS A 239 28.24 12.97 13.37
N LYS A 240 27.91 14.15 12.81
CA LYS A 240 28.07 15.43 13.50
C LYS A 240 26.86 15.64 14.40
N ALA A 241 27.05 15.43 15.71
CA ALA A 241 26.04 15.76 16.70
C ALA A 241 25.81 17.28 16.71
N VAL A 242 24.70 17.73 16.14
CA VAL A 242 24.17 19.06 16.47
C VAL A 242 23.78 18.99 17.95
N PRO A 243 24.17 19.97 18.81
CA PRO A 243 23.92 19.90 20.26
C PRO A 243 22.45 19.59 20.63
N ALA A 244 21.51 20.06 19.80
CA ALA A 244 20.08 19.81 19.96
C ALA A 244 19.69 18.31 19.88
N TYR A 245 20.51 17.46 19.25
CA TYR A 245 20.20 16.04 19.00
C TYR A 245 21.12 15.07 19.73
N ALA A 246 22.05 15.56 20.55
CA ALA A 246 23.05 14.72 21.24
C ALA A 246 22.41 13.57 22.05
N GLN A 247 21.25 13.82 22.67
CA GLN A 247 20.50 12.81 23.44
C GLN A 247 19.95 11.67 22.58
N ILE A 248 19.59 11.96 21.31
CA ILE A 248 19.07 10.96 20.36
C ILE A 248 20.24 10.19 19.75
N HIS A 249 21.34 10.88 19.37
CA HIS A 249 22.50 10.25 18.72
C HIS A 249 23.12 9.12 19.54
N GLY A 250 23.17 9.26 20.88
CA GLY A 250 23.70 8.24 21.79
C GLY A 250 22.83 6.98 21.93
N ARG A 251 21.62 6.97 21.37
CA ARG A 251 20.70 5.82 21.38
C ARG A 251 20.54 5.17 20.01
N ILE A 252 21.07 5.80 18.96
CA ILE A 252 21.09 5.22 17.61
C ILE A 252 22.25 4.23 17.53
N GLY A 253 21.92 2.94 17.58
CA GLY A 253 22.88 1.85 17.49
C GLY A 253 23.40 1.62 16.08
N LYS A 254 22.51 1.70 15.08
CA LYS A 254 22.87 1.40 13.69
C LYS A 254 22.24 2.39 12.71
N ARG A 255 22.99 2.70 11.65
CA ARG A 255 22.58 3.62 10.58
C ARG A 255 22.77 2.95 9.23
N MET A 256 21.79 3.11 8.35
CA MET A 256 21.86 2.69 6.96
C MET A 256 21.55 3.89 6.08
N ARG A 257 22.42 4.19 5.11
CA ARG A 257 22.17 5.24 4.10
C ARG A 257 22.48 4.72 2.71
N ARG A 258 21.47 4.72 1.83
CA ARG A 258 21.60 4.31 0.43
C ARG A 258 20.65 5.08 -0.48
N LEU A 259 21.20 5.93 -1.35
CA LEU A 259 20.42 6.81 -2.23
C LEU A 259 20.14 6.24 -3.61
N GLN A 260 20.86 5.20 -4.01
CA GLN A 260 20.75 4.56 -5.31
C GLN A 260 20.69 3.03 -5.13
N PRO A 261 19.94 2.31 -5.97
CA PRO A 261 19.84 0.86 -5.90
C PRO A 261 21.18 0.21 -6.24
N LEU A 262 21.45 -0.93 -5.60
CA LEU A 262 22.54 -1.82 -5.99
C LEU A 262 22.15 -2.50 -7.30
N ALA A 263 23.16 -2.94 -8.08
CA ALA A 263 22.92 -3.70 -9.30
C ALA A 263 22.04 -4.93 -9.02
N GLY A 264 22.36 -5.68 -7.95
CA GLY A 264 21.56 -6.83 -7.52
C GLY A 264 20.14 -6.49 -7.08
N ASP A 265 19.82 -5.25 -6.67
CA ASP A 265 18.44 -4.87 -6.40
C ASP A 265 17.60 -4.82 -7.68
N VAL A 266 18.22 -4.32 -8.75
CA VAL A 266 17.59 -4.21 -10.06
C VAL A 266 17.47 -5.59 -10.71
N ASP A 267 18.51 -6.41 -10.60
CA ASP A 267 18.51 -7.77 -11.15
C ASP A 267 17.46 -8.65 -10.45
N ASP A 268 17.38 -8.63 -9.12
CA ASP A 268 16.36 -9.40 -8.37
C ASP A 268 14.94 -8.94 -8.76
N LEU A 269 14.73 -7.65 -9.01
CA LEU A 269 13.42 -7.12 -9.47
C LEU A 269 13.10 -7.56 -10.90
N ILE A 270 14.06 -7.48 -11.84
CA ILE A 270 13.88 -7.92 -13.24
C ILE A 270 13.54 -9.41 -13.28
N ALA A 271 14.25 -10.22 -12.48
CA ALA A 271 13.96 -11.65 -12.33
C ALA A 271 12.55 -11.90 -11.78
N ALA A 272 12.12 -11.14 -10.77
CA ALA A 272 10.77 -11.24 -10.20
C ALA A 272 9.66 -10.85 -11.20
N TRP A 273 9.98 -10.03 -12.19
CA TRP A 273 9.10 -9.70 -13.31
C TRP A 273 9.04 -10.78 -14.40
N GLY A 274 9.90 -11.81 -14.35
CA GLY A 274 9.97 -12.87 -15.35
C GLY A 274 10.51 -12.39 -16.71
N ILE A 275 11.34 -11.35 -16.73
CA ILE A 275 11.93 -10.82 -17.96
C ILE A 275 13.11 -11.71 -18.37
N GLU A 276 12.95 -12.47 -19.45
CA GLU A 276 13.99 -13.36 -19.99
C GLU A 276 14.80 -12.70 -21.12
N ASP A 277 14.22 -11.74 -21.85
CA ASP A 277 14.91 -11.05 -22.94
C ASP A 277 15.98 -10.08 -22.39
N GLU A 278 17.25 -10.38 -22.68
CA GLU A 278 18.38 -9.60 -22.22
C GLU A 278 18.39 -8.15 -22.74
N LYS A 279 17.80 -7.87 -23.91
CA LYS A 279 17.66 -6.50 -24.42
C LYS A 279 16.67 -5.70 -23.57
N VAL A 280 15.56 -6.33 -23.19
CA VAL A 280 14.54 -5.76 -22.29
C VAL A 280 15.13 -5.55 -20.90
N ALA A 281 15.83 -6.57 -20.36
CA ALA A 281 16.53 -6.49 -19.08
C ALA A 281 17.56 -5.35 -19.06
N LYS A 282 18.35 -5.16 -20.14
CA LYS A 282 19.33 -4.07 -20.23
C LYS A 282 18.68 -2.69 -20.12
N VAL A 283 17.53 -2.47 -20.74
CA VAL A 283 16.80 -1.19 -20.63
C VAL A 283 16.19 -1.03 -19.24
N ALA A 284 15.63 -2.09 -18.65
CA ALA A 284 15.16 -2.07 -17.27
C ALA A 284 16.28 -1.75 -16.26
N ARG A 285 17.50 -2.26 -16.47
CA ARG A 285 18.69 -1.90 -15.67
C ARG A 285 19.04 -0.42 -15.79
N ALA A 286 18.91 0.17 -16.98
CA ALA A 286 19.13 1.60 -17.19
C ALA A 286 18.08 2.45 -16.46
N LEU A 287 16.81 2.04 -16.50
CA LEU A 287 15.72 2.68 -15.76
C LEU A 287 15.96 2.71 -14.25
N GLY A 288 16.50 1.63 -13.68
CA GLY A 288 16.81 1.54 -12.25
C GLY A 288 17.80 2.60 -11.75
N ARG A 289 18.61 3.19 -12.64
CA ARG A 289 19.58 4.24 -12.30
C ARG A 289 18.98 5.65 -12.35
N LYS A 290 17.77 5.82 -12.89
CA LYS A 290 17.08 7.11 -12.99
C LYS A 290 16.42 7.48 -11.65
N PRO A 291 16.09 8.77 -11.41
CA PRO A 291 15.39 9.20 -10.20
C PRO A 291 14.09 8.41 -9.98
N GLY A 292 13.93 7.89 -8.76
CA GLY A 292 12.81 7.00 -8.40
C GLY A 292 13.13 5.50 -8.49
N ALA A 293 14.33 5.13 -8.96
CA ALA A 293 14.93 3.80 -8.79
C ALA A 293 14.01 2.64 -9.18
N LEU A 294 13.87 1.63 -8.31
CA LEU A 294 13.09 0.40 -8.57
C LEU A 294 11.62 0.69 -8.91
N ARG A 295 11.04 1.73 -8.30
CA ARG A 295 9.64 2.14 -8.58
C ARG A 295 9.46 2.56 -10.04
N GLN A 296 10.48 3.13 -10.67
CA GLN A 296 10.40 3.51 -12.08
C GLN A 296 10.31 2.30 -12.98
N ILE A 297 11.12 1.27 -12.71
CA ILE A 297 11.07 -0.01 -13.41
C ILE A 297 9.65 -0.58 -13.35
N THR A 298 9.09 -0.72 -12.15
CA THR A 298 7.74 -1.26 -11.94
C THR A 298 6.69 -0.48 -12.73
N LYS A 299 6.67 0.85 -12.61
CA LYS A 299 5.67 1.69 -13.29
C LYS A 299 5.82 1.64 -14.82
N THR A 300 7.05 1.63 -15.34
CA THR A 300 7.28 1.56 -16.79
C THR A 300 6.90 0.19 -17.34
N LEU A 301 7.24 -0.90 -16.64
CA LEU A 301 6.88 -2.25 -17.07
C LEU A 301 5.37 -2.50 -17.04
N GLN A 302 4.65 -1.93 -16.06
CA GLN A 302 3.19 -2.00 -16.05
C GLN A 302 2.57 -1.33 -17.28
N LEU A 303 3.05 -0.13 -17.64
CA LEU A 303 2.55 0.60 -18.80
C LEU A 303 2.98 -0.04 -20.12
N ALA A 304 4.23 -0.49 -20.24
CA ALA A 304 4.71 -1.24 -21.41
C ALA A 304 3.93 -2.56 -21.58
N GLY A 305 3.58 -3.20 -20.46
CA GLY A 305 2.69 -4.35 -20.40
C GLY A 305 1.29 -4.07 -20.93
N MET A 306 0.73 -2.89 -20.63
CA MET A 306 -0.56 -2.45 -21.20
C MET A 306 -0.50 -2.33 -22.73
N TYR A 307 0.59 -1.78 -23.27
CA TYR A 307 0.75 -1.61 -24.72
C TYR A 307 0.84 -2.97 -25.40
N ALA A 308 1.70 -3.85 -24.88
CA ALA A 308 1.91 -5.18 -25.43
C ALA A 308 0.65 -6.06 -25.35
N ALA A 309 -0.11 -5.97 -24.25
CA ALA A 309 -1.36 -6.73 -24.08
C ALA A 309 -2.51 -6.23 -24.97
N GLY A 310 -2.47 -4.97 -25.44
CA GLY A 310 -3.40 -4.46 -26.44
C GLY A 310 -3.22 -5.12 -27.82
N GLU A 311 -2.04 -5.65 -28.09
CA GLU A 311 -1.64 -6.27 -29.35
C GLU A 311 -1.38 -7.80 -29.22
N ASP A 312 -1.76 -8.41 -28.08
CA ASP A 312 -1.58 -9.83 -27.76
C ASP A 312 -0.13 -10.33 -27.94
N ARG A 313 0.85 -9.51 -27.52
CA ARG A 313 2.29 -9.79 -27.63
C ARG A 313 3.02 -9.60 -26.31
N THR A 314 4.25 -10.11 -26.22
CA THR A 314 5.14 -9.89 -25.08
C THR A 314 5.76 -8.49 -25.11
N VAL A 315 6.14 -7.98 -23.94
CA VAL A 315 6.79 -6.67 -23.80
C VAL A 315 8.12 -6.64 -24.56
N THR A 316 8.32 -5.59 -25.35
CA THR A 316 9.53 -5.34 -26.12
C THR A 316 10.25 -4.09 -25.61
N VAL A 317 11.47 -3.87 -26.10
CA VAL A 317 12.23 -2.62 -25.84
C VAL A 317 11.47 -1.38 -26.34
N ALA A 318 10.74 -1.48 -27.45
CA ALA A 318 9.99 -0.36 -27.99
C ALA A 318 8.87 0.07 -27.05
N ASP A 319 8.16 -0.89 -26.44
CA ASP A 319 7.10 -0.60 -25.46
C ASP A 319 7.65 0.09 -24.22
N ILE A 320 8.81 -0.37 -23.72
CA ILE A 320 9.45 0.24 -22.54
C ILE A 320 9.86 1.69 -22.85
N LYS A 321 10.40 1.95 -24.04
CA LYS A 321 10.78 3.30 -24.44
C LYS A 321 9.56 4.22 -24.62
N ALA A 322 8.51 3.72 -25.27
CA ALA A 322 7.25 4.46 -25.42
C ALA A 322 6.62 4.75 -24.05
N ALA A 323 6.53 3.73 -23.19
CA ALA A 323 6.00 3.88 -21.83
C ALA A 323 6.83 4.84 -20.98
N TRP A 324 8.14 4.91 -21.18
CA TRP A 324 8.98 5.88 -20.48
C TRP A 324 8.74 7.31 -20.96
N ALA A 325 8.66 7.51 -22.28
CA ALA A 325 8.37 8.83 -22.88
C ALA A 325 6.99 9.36 -22.47
N ASP A 326 5.96 8.52 -22.50
CA ASP A 326 4.58 8.90 -22.13
C ASP A 326 4.44 9.29 -20.65
N ARG A 327 5.38 8.84 -19.82
CA ARG A 327 5.43 9.21 -18.40
C ARG A 327 6.11 10.56 -18.16
N GLY A 328 6.50 11.28 -19.22
CA GLY A 328 7.07 12.62 -19.17
C GLY A 328 8.52 12.66 -18.68
N GLU A 329 9.26 11.56 -18.81
CA GLU A 329 10.64 11.42 -18.36
C GLU A 329 11.63 11.65 -19.53
N GLU A 330 12.86 12.09 -19.25
CA GLU A 330 13.91 12.35 -20.29
C GLU A 330 14.27 11.10 -21.11
N GLU A 331 14.78 11.26 -22.34
CA GLU A 331 15.17 10.12 -23.21
C GLU A 331 16.10 9.10 -22.50
N LEU A 332 15.87 7.82 -22.84
CA LEU A 332 16.47 6.62 -22.24
C LEU A 332 17.85 6.28 -22.82
#